data_AF-A0A378TDN1-F1
#
_entry.id   AF-A0A378TDN1-F1
#
_cell.length_a   1.000
_cell.length_b   1.000
_cell.length_c   1.000
_cell.angle_alpha   90.00
_cell.angle_beta   90.00
_cell.angle_gamma   90.00
#
_symmetry.space_group_name_H-M   'P 1'
#
loop_
_entity.id
_entity.type
_entity.pdbx_description
1 polymer ?
#
loop_
_entity_poly.entity_id
_entity_poly.type
_entity_poly.pdbx_seq_one_letter_code
_entity_poly.pdbx_strand_id
1 'polypeptide(L)'
;MMLTIAKLKRWSINYYIDTAQAAERASNDRSRSVGGLGEYYSEHETRTPVWVCAGDTCRAAALVGLTDAQRAGGEADAGVVARWLDDGVAPSGARGRAFGERGVHGFDLTFCAPKSVSLVRALRVDDVVMKAMADAHDAALREAMEYLSTHAGYTRVHNPRTGEKDLVRLPGLVSVAYQHETSRCGDPHLHTHVIVPNRQARADGQLVSIDGASLYHEARAAGVIYQATLRRELHRSMVFEWAPVDPSTGMAELAGVDRDTITAWSRRSTALREWAAGNLKVVEGPLSAAQLATAQKATRPSKPEELVRGQLGDAVASGCAGPAPGPHSVRGGARGAARSCADAVRPCAPGRGCGEDREGGVHPGRPDGDCRGAASGRQ
;
A
#
# COMPACT_ATOMS: atom_id res chain seq x y z
N MET A 1 -3.81 -0.77 7.34
CA MET A 1 -3.25 -1.99 6.72
C MET A 1 -2.73 -1.55 5.36
N MET A 2 -1.47 -1.86 5.03
CA MET A 2 -0.74 -1.28 3.88
C MET A 2 -1.11 -1.88 2.52
N LEU A 3 -1.26 -3.22 2.47
CA LEU A 3 -1.73 -3.99 1.32
C LEU A 3 -2.73 -5.03 1.85
N THR A 4 -3.88 -5.15 1.20
CA THR A 4 -4.85 -6.23 1.46
C THR A 4 -5.09 -7.05 0.19
N ILE A 5 -5.26 -8.37 0.36
CA ILE A 5 -5.54 -9.27 -0.77
C ILE A 5 -6.91 -9.93 -0.60
N ALA A 6 -7.80 -9.70 -1.56
CA ALA A 6 -9.10 -10.38 -1.65
C ALA A 6 -9.15 -11.34 -2.84
N LYS A 7 -9.74 -12.52 -2.65
CA LYS A 7 -10.04 -13.44 -3.75
C LYS A 7 -11.27 -12.95 -4.50
N LEU A 8 -11.16 -12.83 -5.81
CA LEU A 8 -12.26 -12.48 -6.68
C LEU A 8 -13.04 -13.71 -7.11
N LYS A 9 -14.36 -13.59 -6.99
CA LYS A 9 -15.38 -14.47 -7.55
C LYS A 9 -16.12 -13.75 -8.67
N ARG A 10 -16.86 -14.49 -9.51
CA ARG A 10 -17.59 -13.93 -10.66
C ARG A 10 -18.34 -12.62 -10.35
N TRP A 11 -19.15 -12.59 -9.29
CA TRP A 11 -19.94 -11.40 -8.92
C TRP A 11 -19.14 -10.21 -8.39
N SER A 12 -17.93 -10.40 -7.88
CA SER A 12 -17.08 -9.28 -7.41
C SER A 12 -16.37 -8.55 -8.54
N ILE A 13 -16.35 -9.13 -9.74
CA ILE A 13 -15.74 -8.54 -10.93
C ILE A 13 -16.62 -7.42 -11.50
N ASN A 14 -17.94 -7.59 -11.48
CA ASN A 14 -18.91 -6.61 -12.01
C ASN A 14 -18.70 -5.21 -11.43
N TYR A 15 -18.39 -5.09 -10.13
CA TYR A 15 -18.11 -3.80 -9.51
C TYR A 15 -16.96 -3.04 -10.22
N TYR A 16 -15.88 -3.73 -10.59
CA TYR A 16 -14.75 -3.10 -11.28
C TYR A 16 -15.07 -2.77 -12.74
N ILE A 17 -15.86 -3.62 -13.40
CA ILE A 17 -16.31 -3.37 -14.77
C ILE A 17 -17.23 -2.15 -14.82
N ASP A 18 -18.23 -2.08 -13.95
CA ASP A 18 -19.19 -0.98 -13.89
C ASP A 18 -18.46 0.35 -13.60
N THR A 19 -17.48 0.31 -12.68
CA THR A 19 -16.66 1.48 -12.33
C THR A 19 -15.77 1.92 -13.50
N ALA A 20 -15.15 0.98 -14.23
CA ALA A 20 -14.36 1.30 -15.42
C ALA A 20 -15.20 1.91 -16.53
N GLN A 21 -16.36 1.32 -16.82
CA GLN A 21 -17.27 1.84 -17.86
C GLN A 21 -17.79 3.23 -17.51
N ALA A 22 -18.07 3.51 -16.24
CA ALA A 22 -18.42 4.85 -15.79
C ALA A 22 -17.27 5.85 -16.01
N ALA A 23 -16.03 5.47 -15.66
CA ALA A 23 -14.85 6.31 -15.86
C ALA A 23 -14.56 6.56 -17.36
N GLU A 24 -14.68 5.54 -18.21
CA GLU A 24 -14.51 5.67 -19.67
C GLU A 24 -15.54 6.61 -20.29
N ARG A 25 -16.82 6.47 -19.92
CA ARG A 25 -17.89 7.38 -20.38
C ARG A 25 -17.59 8.83 -20.00
N ALA A 26 -17.22 9.06 -18.75
CA ALA A 26 -16.84 10.39 -18.28
C ALA A 26 -15.62 10.96 -19.01
N SER A 27 -14.62 10.12 -19.32
CA SER A 27 -13.45 10.55 -20.08
C SER A 27 -13.80 10.94 -21.52
N ASN A 28 -14.67 10.17 -22.16
CA ASN A 28 -15.16 10.42 -23.50
C ASN A 28 -16.06 11.67 -23.58
N ASP A 29 -16.86 11.93 -22.54
CA ASP A 29 -17.68 13.14 -22.47
C ASP A 29 -16.81 14.40 -22.30
N ARG A 30 -15.68 14.32 -21.57
CA ARG A 30 -14.68 15.39 -21.49
C ARG A 30 -14.03 15.71 -22.83
N SER A 31 -13.63 14.70 -23.60
CA SER A 31 -12.99 14.92 -24.91
C SER A 31 -13.94 15.47 -25.97
N ARG A 32 -15.25 15.24 -25.80
CA ARG A 32 -16.31 15.77 -26.67
C ARG A 32 -16.77 17.19 -26.28
N SER A 33 -16.57 17.62 -25.04
CA SER A 33 -17.02 18.92 -24.53
C SER A 33 -15.95 20.02 -24.62
N VAL A 34 -15.50 20.34 -25.84
CA VAL A 34 -14.77 21.60 -26.12
C VAL A 34 -15.78 22.76 -26.23
N GLY A 35 -16.50 23.04 -25.13
CA GLY A 35 -17.50 24.09 -25.10
C GLY A 35 -18.40 24.07 -23.86
N GLY A 36 -18.05 24.88 -22.86
CA GLY A 36 -18.96 25.60 -21.96
C GLY A 36 -19.88 24.84 -20.99
N LEU A 37 -20.03 23.52 -21.09
CA LEU A 37 -20.92 22.73 -20.22
C LEU A 37 -20.27 21.45 -19.68
N GLY A 38 -18.98 21.22 -19.96
CA GLY A 38 -18.21 20.04 -19.52
C GLY A 38 -17.90 19.98 -18.02
N GLU A 39 -18.25 21.01 -17.24
CA GLU A 39 -18.06 21.02 -15.78
C GLU A 39 -19.09 20.15 -15.04
N TYR A 40 -20.30 19.98 -15.58
CA TYR A 40 -21.40 19.30 -14.88
C TYR A 40 -21.22 17.79 -14.69
N TYR A 41 -20.27 17.16 -15.41
CA TYR A 41 -19.95 15.72 -15.31
C TYR A 41 -18.47 15.44 -14.97
N SER A 42 -17.70 16.45 -14.52
CA SER A 42 -16.24 16.35 -14.34
C SER A 42 -15.77 15.69 -13.02
N GLU A 43 -16.64 14.92 -12.36
CA GLU A 43 -16.54 14.64 -10.92
C GLU A 43 -16.18 13.21 -10.51
N HIS A 44 -15.85 12.30 -11.42
CA HIS A 44 -15.61 10.91 -10.99
C HIS A 44 -14.25 10.67 -10.31
N GLU A 45 -14.31 10.08 -9.10
CA GLU A 45 -13.22 9.71 -8.18
C GLU A 45 -12.28 8.60 -8.71
N THR A 46 -12.63 7.99 -9.84
CA THR A 46 -11.94 6.82 -10.41
C THR A 46 -11.28 7.17 -11.74
N ARG A 47 -9.98 6.92 -11.85
CA ARG A 47 -9.26 7.04 -13.13
C ARG A 47 -9.60 5.86 -14.04
N THR A 48 -9.48 6.07 -15.36
CA THR A 48 -9.52 4.95 -16.32
C THR A 48 -8.51 3.89 -15.87
N PRO A 49 -8.91 2.61 -15.80
CA PRO A 49 -8.00 1.56 -15.38
C PRO A 49 -6.85 1.41 -16.39
N VAL A 50 -5.66 1.09 -15.88
CA VAL A 50 -4.44 0.92 -16.68
C VAL A 50 -3.83 -0.45 -16.47
N TRP A 51 -3.16 -0.96 -17.50
CA TRP A 51 -2.38 -2.19 -17.38
C TRP A 51 -1.15 -1.97 -16.51
N VAL A 52 -0.83 -2.96 -15.68
CA VAL A 52 0.39 -3.00 -14.88
C VAL A 52 1.08 -4.33 -15.13
N CYS A 53 2.29 -4.26 -15.68
CA CYS A 53 3.15 -5.41 -15.96
C CYS A 53 4.38 -5.38 -15.04
N ALA A 54 4.78 -6.54 -14.52
CA ALA A 54 5.96 -6.69 -13.65
C ALA A 54 6.75 -7.97 -14.00
N GLY A 55 8.06 -8.00 -13.75
CA GLY A 55 8.98 -9.05 -14.20
C GLY A 55 9.53 -8.81 -15.61
N ASP A 56 9.66 -9.86 -16.42
CA ASP A 56 9.97 -9.71 -17.85
C ASP A 56 8.72 -9.16 -18.58
N THR A 57 8.52 -7.85 -18.49
CA THR A 57 7.30 -7.19 -18.97
C THR A 57 7.12 -7.34 -20.47
N CYS A 58 8.21 -7.35 -21.25
CA CYS A 58 8.17 -7.57 -22.69
C CYS A 58 7.63 -8.97 -23.01
N ARG A 59 8.19 -10.00 -22.39
CA ARG A 59 7.73 -11.38 -22.59
C ARG A 59 6.33 -11.59 -22.05
N ALA A 60 6.03 -11.13 -20.84
CA ALA A 60 4.73 -11.31 -20.22
C ALA A 60 3.61 -10.66 -21.06
N ALA A 61 3.81 -9.41 -21.50
CA ALA A 61 2.87 -8.69 -22.35
C ALA A 61 2.67 -9.39 -23.70
N ALA A 62 3.75 -9.83 -24.36
CA ALA A 62 3.68 -10.53 -25.63
C ALA A 62 2.88 -11.84 -25.54
N LEU A 63 3.10 -12.64 -24.49
CA LEU A 63 2.39 -13.91 -24.29
C LEU A 63 0.88 -13.73 -24.10
N VAL A 64 0.44 -12.61 -23.53
CA VAL A 64 -0.98 -12.30 -23.32
C VAL A 64 -1.58 -11.38 -24.38
N GLY A 65 -0.78 -10.92 -25.35
CA GLY A 65 -1.24 -10.09 -26.47
C GLY A 65 -1.45 -8.62 -26.15
N LEU A 66 -0.70 -8.05 -25.19
CA LEU A 66 -0.69 -6.61 -24.96
C LEU A 66 0.28 -5.91 -25.91
N THR A 67 -0.12 -4.73 -26.40
CA THR A 67 0.75 -3.82 -27.16
C THR A 67 1.80 -3.17 -26.26
N ASP A 68 2.84 -2.57 -26.85
CA ASP A 68 3.84 -1.82 -26.08
C ASP A 68 3.26 -0.64 -25.31
N ALA A 69 2.27 0.06 -25.88
CA ALA A 69 1.57 1.14 -25.19
C ALA A 69 0.81 0.61 -23.97
N GLN A 70 0.11 -0.52 -24.09
CA GLN A 70 -0.57 -1.16 -22.96
C GLN A 70 0.44 -1.66 -21.92
N ARG A 71 1.54 -2.31 -22.35
CA ARG A 71 2.63 -2.74 -21.46
C ARG A 71 3.21 -1.58 -20.64
N ALA A 72 3.30 -0.39 -21.23
CA ALA A 72 3.82 0.81 -20.60
C ALA A 72 2.82 1.56 -19.70
N GLY A 73 1.66 0.98 -19.39
CA GLY A 73 0.62 1.63 -18.57
C GLY A 73 -0.56 2.20 -19.36
N GLY A 74 -0.79 1.72 -20.57
CA GLY A 74 -1.94 2.11 -21.37
C GLY A 74 -3.28 1.65 -20.78
N GLU A 75 -4.36 2.24 -21.28
CA GLU A 75 -5.72 1.96 -20.82
C GLU A 75 -6.10 0.47 -20.95
N ALA A 76 -6.82 -0.02 -19.95
CA ALA A 76 -7.32 -1.38 -19.88
C ALA A 76 -8.82 -1.42 -20.15
N ASP A 77 -9.18 -1.74 -21.39
CA ASP A 77 -10.58 -1.88 -21.82
C ASP A 77 -11.38 -2.80 -20.88
N ALA A 78 -12.49 -2.29 -20.36
CA ALA A 78 -13.31 -2.99 -19.39
C ALA A 78 -13.81 -4.36 -19.90
N GLY A 79 -14.15 -4.47 -21.19
CA GLY A 79 -14.61 -5.72 -21.81
C GLY A 79 -13.51 -6.78 -21.92
N VAL A 80 -12.29 -6.37 -22.27
CA VAL A 80 -11.11 -7.24 -22.32
C VAL A 80 -10.77 -7.76 -20.91
N VAL A 81 -10.78 -6.87 -19.91
CA VAL A 81 -10.52 -7.25 -18.52
C VAL A 81 -11.60 -8.18 -17.98
N ALA A 82 -12.88 -7.87 -18.24
CA ALA A 82 -14.02 -8.71 -17.88
C ALA A 82 -13.86 -10.13 -18.42
N ARG A 83 -13.60 -10.26 -19.73
CA ARG A 83 -13.44 -11.55 -20.39
C ARG A 83 -12.29 -12.37 -19.79
N TRP A 84 -11.18 -11.73 -19.41
CA TRP A 84 -10.08 -12.43 -18.76
C TRP A 84 -10.46 -12.92 -17.37
N LEU A 85 -11.13 -12.10 -16.58
CA LEU A 85 -11.53 -12.48 -15.23
C LEU A 85 -12.67 -13.51 -15.23
N ASP A 86 -13.68 -13.38 -16.10
CA ASP A 86 -14.85 -14.25 -16.12
C ASP A 86 -14.60 -15.60 -16.79
N ASP A 87 -13.89 -15.59 -17.92
CA ASP A 87 -13.73 -16.76 -18.79
C ASP A 87 -12.29 -17.28 -18.82
N GLY A 88 -11.33 -16.53 -18.25
CA GLY A 88 -9.93 -16.92 -18.23
C GLY A 88 -9.25 -16.77 -19.58
N VAL A 89 -9.75 -15.85 -20.42
CA VAL A 89 -9.28 -15.60 -21.78
C VAL A 89 -8.48 -14.30 -21.82
N ALA A 90 -7.17 -14.40 -22.06
CA ALA A 90 -6.27 -13.25 -22.18
C ALA A 90 -6.62 -12.37 -23.40
N PRO A 91 -6.07 -11.15 -23.49
CA PRO A 91 -6.23 -10.27 -24.66
C PRO A 91 -5.90 -10.94 -26.00
N SER A 92 -4.90 -11.82 -26.03
CA SER A 92 -4.51 -12.65 -27.19
C SER A 92 -5.55 -13.70 -27.62
N GLY A 93 -6.58 -13.94 -26.81
CA GLY A 93 -7.52 -15.06 -26.99
C GLY A 93 -7.02 -16.38 -26.40
N ALA A 94 -5.79 -16.43 -25.88
CA ALA A 94 -5.26 -17.60 -25.18
C ALA A 94 -6.10 -17.89 -23.93
N ARG A 95 -6.33 -19.17 -23.65
CA ARG A 95 -7.13 -19.62 -22.51
C ARG A 95 -6.49 -20.80 -21.80
N GLY A 96 -6.71 -20.87 -20.49
CA GLY A 96 -6.29 -21.98 -19.66
C GLY A 96 -7.43 -22.97 -19.42
N ARG A 97 -7.29 -23.78 -18.37
CA ARG A 97 -8.41 -24.57 -17.84
C ARG A 97 -9.54 -23.64 -17.40
N ALA A 98 -10.79 -23.98 -17.75
CA ALA A 98 -11.97 -23.25 -17.31
C ALA A 98 -12.03 -23.12 -15.77
N PHE A 99 -12.60 -22.03 -15.28
CA PHE A 99 -12.87 -21.88 -13.85
C PHE A 99 -13.95 -22.87 -13.42
N GLY A 100 -13.75 -23.51 -12.26
CA GLY A 100 -14.83 -24.26 -11.61
C GLY A 100 -15.79 -23.31 -10.87
N GLU A 101 -16.95 -23.80 -10.44
CA GLU A 101 -17.98 -23.00 -9.75
C GLU A 101 -17.47 -22.26 -8.50
N ARG A 102 -16.52 -22.87 -7.78
CA ARG A 102 -15.86 -22.30 -6.60
C ARG A 102 -14.45 -21.78 -6.89
N GLY A 103 -14.12 -21.61 -8.17
CA GLY A 103 -12.83 -21.16 -8.64
C GLY A 103 -12.52 -19.72 -8.20
N VAL A 104 -11.25 -19.44 -7.97
CA VAL A 104 -10.77 -18.07 -7.82
C VAL A 104 -10.52 -17.52 -9.22
N HIS A 105 -11.14 -16.40 -9.56
CA HIS A 105 -11.03 -15.76 -10.87
C HIS A 105 -9.84 -14.80 -10.95
N GLY A 106 -9.49 -14.21 -9.82
CA GLY A 106 -8.36 -13.29 -9.68
C GLY A 106 -8.13 -12.92 -8.22
N PHE A 107 -7.17 -12.03 -8.03
CA PHE A 107 -6.83 -11.46 -6.73
C PHE A 107 -6.89 -9.94 -6.85
N ASP A 108 -7.54 -9.30 -5.89
CA ASP A 108 -7.55 -7.86 -5.74
C ASP A 108 -6.53 -7.47 -4.66
N LEU A 109 -5.47 -6.80 -5.10
CA LEU A 109 -4.40 -6.29 -4.27
C LEU A 109 -4.64 -4.79 -4.05
N THR A 110 -5.18 -4.44 -2.89
CA THR A 110 -5.49 -3.04 -2.57
C THR A 110 -4.32 -2.37 -1.85
N PHE A 111 -3.63 -1.47 -2.52
CA PHE A 111 -2.58 -0.63 -1.96
C PHE A 111 -3.17 0.68 -1.44
N CYS A 112 -2.93 1.01 -0.17
CA CYS A 112 -3.47 2.21 0.45
C CYS A 112 -2.33 3.16 0.84
N ALA A 113 -2.40 4.42 0.41
CA ALA A 113 -1.51 5.46 0.92
C ALA A 113 -1.84 5.78 2.40
N PRO A 114 -0.87 6.33 3.17
CA PRO A 114 -1.14 6.89 4.50
C PRO A 114 -2.26 7.94 4.46
N LYS A 115 -2.95 8.14 5.58
CA LYS A 115 -4.11 9.05 5.63
C LYS A 115 -3.67 10.49 5.38
N SER A 116 -2.55 10.92 5.96
CA SER A 116 -1.96 12.24 5.74
C SER A 116 -1.66 12.51 4.25
N VAL A 117 -1.12 11.52 3.53
CA VAL A 117 -0.91 11.61 2.07
C VAL A 117 -2.24 11.76 1.35
N SER A 118 -3.26 10.99 1.73
CA SER A 118 -4.60 11.12 1.14
C SER A 118 -5.22 12.50 1.38
N LEU A 119 -5.00 13.09 2.55
CA LEU A 119 -5.49 14.43 2.90
C LEU A 119 -4.81 15.51 2.08
N VAL A 120 -3.47 15.50 1.99
CA VAL A 120 -2.72 16.46 1.16
C VAL A 120 -3.13 16.33 -0.31
N ARG A 121 -3.34 15.10 -0.80
CA ARG A 121 -3.82 14.82 -2.15
C ARG A 121 -5.27 15.31 -2.37
N ALA A 122 -6.12 15.35 -1.36
CA ALA A 122 -7.48 15.84 -1.51
C ALA A 122 -7.57 17.38 -1.51
N LEU A 123 -6.65 18.07 -0.81
CA LEU A 123 -6.63 19.53 -0.73
C LEU A 123 -6.29 20.23 -2.07
N ARG A 124 -5.62 19.54 -3.01
CA ARG A 124 -5.29 20.04 -4.36
C ARG A 124 -4.67 21.45 -4.37
N VAL A 125 -3.80 21.72 -3.40
CA VAL A 125 -3.23 23.07 -3.20
C VAL A 125 -2.37 23.54 -4.37
N ASP A 126 -1.66 22.61 -5.04
CA ASP A 126 -0.68 22.93 -6.08
C ASP A 126 -0.51 21.78 -7.08
N ASP A 127 -0.53 22.08 -8.38
CA ASP A 127 -0.45 21.07 -9.45
C ASP A 127 0.89 20.33 -9.49
N VAL A 128 1.99 20.97 -9.09
CA VAL A 128 3.31 20.32 -9.02
C VAL A 128 3.33 19.30 -7.88
N VAL A 129 2.78 19.65 -6.72
CA VAL A 129 2.56 18.69 -5.61
C VAL A 129 1.66 17.56 -6.07
N MET A 130 0.56 17.86 -6.77
CA MET A 130 -0.38 16.85 -7.27
C MET A 130 0.28 15.84 -8.19
N LYS A 131 1.13 16.32 -9.10
CA LYS A 131 1.90 15.48 -10.00
C LYS A 131 2.94 14.66 -9.25
N ALA A 132 3.71 15.27 -8.35
CA ALA A 132 4.73 14.55 -7.56
C ALA A 132 4.11 13.43 -6.72
N MET A 133 2.93 13.63 -6.15
CA MET A 133 2.20 12.60 -5.41
C MET A 133 1.70 11.47 -6.29
N ALA A 134 1.21 11.78 -7.49
CA ALA A 134 0.81 10.75 -8.46
C ALA A 134 2.01 9.92 -8.91
N ASP A 135 3.11 10.58 -9.30
CA ASP A 135 4.34 9.90 -9.76
C ASP A 135 4.94 9.03 -8.64
N ALA A 136 4.92 9.49 -7.38
CA ALA A 136 5.39 8.72 -6.23
C ALA A 136 4.51 7.49 -5.93
N HIS A 137 3.19 7.62 -6.06
CA HIS A 137 2.23 6.53 -5.90
C HIS A 137 2.42 5.46 -6.98
N ASP A 138 2.56 5.88 -8.24
CA ASP A 138 2.78 4.97 -9.38
C ASP A 138 4.12 4.25 -9.27
N ALA A 139 5.18 4.95 -8.85
CA ALA A 139 6.48 4.36 -8.58
C ALA A 139 6.43 3.31 -7.46
N ALA A 140 5.70 3.60 -6.38
CA ALA A 140 5.51 2.69 -5.26
C ALA A 140 4.74 1.42 -5.67
N LEU A 141 3.67 1.57 -6.47
CA LEU A 141 2.93 0.44 -7.03
C LEU A 141 3.83 -0.43 -7.92
N ARG A 142 4.57 0.18 -8.84
CA ARG A 142 5.46 -0.53 -9.75
C ARG A 142 6.52 -1.34 -9.01
N GLU A 143 7.18 -0.76 -8.01
CA GLU A 143 8.21 -1.48 -7.23
C GLU A 143 7.61 -2.61 -6.38
N ALA A 144 6.44 -2.41 -5.79
CA ALA A 144 5.76 -3.47 -5.05
C ALA A 144 5.31 -4.62 -5.97
N MET A 145 4.83 -4.31 -7.17
CA MET A 145 4.46 -5.32 -8.16
C MET A 145 5.67 -6.06 -8.72
N GLU A 146 6.80 -5.38 -8.90
CA GLU A 146 8.07 -6.02 -9.29
C GLU A 146 8.57 -6.99 -8.21
N TYR A 147 8.47 -6.60 -6.95
CA TYR A 147 8.73 -7.49 -5.83
C TYR A 147 7.82 -8.73 -5.86
N LEU A 148 6.51 -8.55 -6.04
CA LEU A 148 5.55 -9.65 -6.10
C LEU A 148 5.78 -10.56 -7.30
N SER A 149 6.14 -10.02 -8.47
CA SER A 149 6.53 -10.82 -9.63
C SER A 149 7.73 -11.72 -9.30
N THR A 150 8.74 -11.16 -8.64
CA THR A 150 9.95 -11.88 -8.27
C THR A 150 9.74 -12.93 -7.16
N HIS A 151 8.92 -12.62 -6.15
CA HIS A 151 8.82 -13.44 -4.93
C HIS A 151 7.53 -14.27 -4.85
N ALA A 152 6.53 -13.96 -5.66
CA ALA A 152 5.24 -14.64 -5.67
C ALA A 152 4.71 -15.01 -7.06
N GLY A 153 5.42 -14.65 -8.14
CA GLY A 153 5.07 -14.97 -9.53
C GLY A 153 5.32 -16.44 -9.88
N TYR A 154 4.59 -17.36 -9.26
CA TYR A 154 4.70 -18.80 -9.50
C TYR A 154 3.37 -19.42 -9.92
N THR A 155 3.44 -20.58 -10.55
CA THR A 155 2.32 -21.51 -10.72
C THR A 155 2.67 -22.86 -10.11
N ARG A 156 1.66 -23.68 -9.81
CA ARG A 156 1.85 -25.07 -9.35
C ARG A 156 1.66 -26.04 -10.50
N VAL A 157 2.67 -26.85 -10.78
CA VAL A 157 2.61 -27.92 -11.78
C VAL A 157 2.70 -29.27 -11.09
N HIS A 158 1.94 -30.25 -11.55
CA HIS A 158 2.05 -31.61 -11.00
C HIS A 158 3.34 -32.26 -11.46
N ASN A 159 4.11 -32.78 -10.52
CA ASN A 159 5.27 -33.59 -10.83
C ASN A 159 4.88 -35.07 -10.84
N PRO A 160 4.87 -35.74 -12.01
CA PRO A 160 4.46 -37.14 -12.09
C PRO A 160 5.48 -38.11 -11.47
N ARG A 161 6.72 -37.67 -11.22
CA ARG A 161 7.77 -38.51 -10.62
C ARG A 161 7.69 -38.52 -9.10
N THR A 162 7.41 -37.39 -8.48
CA THR A 162 7.32 -37.26 -7.01
C THR A 162 5.87 -37.34 -6.51
N GLY A 163 4.89 -37.11 -7.37
CA GLY A 163 3.48 -36.97 -7.00
C GLY A 163 3.12 -35.60 -6.42
N GLU A 164 4.11 -34.73 -6.17
CA GLU A 164 3.93 -33.42 -5.52
C GLU A 164 3.57 -32.31 -6.51
N LYS A 165 3.50 -31.07 -5.99
CA LYS A 165 3.31 -29.85 -6.78
C LYS A 165 4.59 -29.02 -6.76
N ASP A 166 5.24 -28.90 -7.91
CA ASP A 166 6.41 -28.04 -8.07
C ASP A 166 5.97 -26.60 -8.35
N LEU A 167 6.70 -25.65 -7.79
CA LEU A 167 6.55 -24.23 -8.14
C LEU A 167 7.36 -23.94 -9.40
N VAL A 168 6.68 -23.41 -10.42
CA VAL A 168 7.30 -22.97 -11.66
C VAL A 168 7.14 -21.47 -11.78
N ARG A 169 8.24 -20.77 -12.02
CA ARG A 169 8.27 -19.30 -12.16
C ARG A 169 7.52 -18.86 -13.42
N LEU A 170 6.68 -17.84 -13.26
CA LEU A 170 6.05 -17.11 -14.36
C LEU A 170 7.03 -16.06 -14.91
N PRO A 171 7.03 -15.77 -16.22
CA PRO A 171 7.86 -14.71 -16.80
C PRO A 171 7.60 -13.33 -16.17
N GLY A 172 6.35 -13.09 -15.77
CA GLY A 172 5.93 -11.86 -15.13
C GLY A 172 4.47 -11.93 -14.71
N LEU A 173 4.00 -10.84 -14.11
CA LEU A 173 2.60 -10.64 -13.74
C LEU A 173 1.99 -9.57 -14.62
N VAL A 174 0.82 -9.86 -15.20
CA VAL A 174 -0.01 -8.89 -15.90
C VAL A 174 -1.26 -8.64 -15.07
N SER A 175 -1.54 -7.38 -14.78
CA SER A 175 -2.59 -6.94 -13.86
C SER A 175 -3.19 -5.62 -14.32
N VAL A 176 -4.25 -5.18 -13.64
CA VAL A 176 -4.99 -3.96 -13.96
C VAL A 176 -5.15 -3.10 -12.72
N ALA A 177 -4.75 -1.83 -12.78
CA ALA A 177 -4.83 -0.91 -11.66
C ALA A 177 -6.05 0.01 -11.78
N TYR A 178 -6.87 0.02 -10.73
CA TYR A 178 -8.02 0.91 -10.54
C TYR A 178 -7.73 1.84 -9.37
N GLN A 179 -7.42 3.10 -9.66
CA GLN A 179 -7.14 4.10 -8.63
C GLN A 179 -8.41 4.83 -8.22
N HIS A 180 -8.61 4.94 -6.90
CA HIS A 180 -9.67 5.70 -6.26
C HIS A 180 -9.09 6.73 -5.30
N GLU A 181 -9.81 7.83 -5.06
CA GLU A 181 -9.36 8.92 -4.16
C GLU A 181 -10.21 9.07 -2.87
N THR A 182 -11.31 8.34 -2.70
CA THR A 182 -12.17 8.47 -1.51
C THR A 182 -12.59 7.14 -0.90
N SER A 183 -12.97 7.18 0.38
CA SER A 183 -13.50 6.04 1.11
C SER A 183 -15.01 5.91 0.92
N ARG A 184 -15.58 4.78 1.35
CA ARG A 184 -17.04 4.60 1.38
C ARG A 184 -17.78 5.58 2.29
N CYS A 185 -17.07 6.22 3.22
CA CYS A 185 -17.64 7.26 4.08
C CYS A 185 -17.47 8.66 3.48
N GLY A 186 -16.91 8.79 2.28
CA GLY A 186 -16.57 10.08 1.65
C GLY A 186 -15.29 10.71 2.19
N ASP A 187 -14.48 10.00 2.99
CA ASP A 187 -13.21 10.53 3.47
C ASP A 187 -12.13 10.46 2.38
N PRO A 188 -11.17 11.41 2.32
CA PRO A 188 -9.99 11.28 1.46
C PRO A 188 -9.26 9.96 1.68
N HIS A 189 -9.12 9.17 0.63
CA HIS A 189 -8.46 7.87 0.70
C HIS A 189 -7.86 7.49 -0.66
N LEU A 190 -6.60 7.85 -0.89
CA LEU A 190 -5.86 7.42 -2.06
C LEU A 190 -5.53 5.93 -1.93
N HIS A 191 -6.11 5.13 -2.81
CA HIS A 191 -5.86 3.70 -2.88
C HIS A 191 -5.99 3.17 -4.30
N THR A 192 -5.31 2.07 -4.58
CA THR A 192 -5.38 1.41 -5.89
C THR A 192 -5.66 -0.06 -5.71
N HIS A 193 -6.71 -0.54 -6.38
CA HIS A 193 -7.00 -1.95 -6.54
C HIS A 193 -6.22 -2.46 -7.75
N VAL A 194 -5.18 -3.26 -7.51
CA VAL A 194 -4.45 -3.97 -8.55
C VAL A 194 -5.05 -5.36 -8.70
N ILE A 195 -5.84 -5.52 -9.76
CA ILE A 195 -6.51 -6.76 -10.08
C ILE A 195 -5.55 -7.66 -10.85
N VAL A 196 -5.18 -8.79 -10.26
CA VAL A 196 -4.35 -9.82 -10.87
C VAL A 196 -5.26 -10.97 -11.34
N PRO A 197 -5.50 -11.13 -12.65
CA PRO A 197 -6.20 -12.29 -13.18
C PRO A 197 -5.54 -13.58 -12.72
N ASN A 198 -6.32 -14.57 -12.29
CA ASN A 198 -5.74 -15.82 -11.81
C ASN A 198 -5.08 -16.61 -12.95
N ARG A 199 -5.51 -16.39 -14.20
CA ARG A 199 -4.94 -17.03 -15.40
C ARG A 199 -3.78 -16.19 -15.94
N GLN A 200 -2.56 -16.52 -15.53
CA GLN A 200 -1.33 -15.86 -15.99
C GLN A 200 -0.60 -16.72 -17.01
N ALA A 201 0.17 -16.12 -17.91
CA ALA A 201 0.93 -16.85 -18.92
C ALA A 201 2.18 -17.50 -18.32
N ARG A 202 2.35 -18.81 -18.53
CA ARG A 202 3.63 -19.49 -18.31
C ARG A 202 4.57 -19.20 -19.48
N ALA A 203 5.87 -19.50 -19.31
CA ALA A 203 6.90 -19.28 -20.33
C ALA A 203 6.62 -19.92 -21.70
N ASP A 204 5.78 -20.96 -21.77
CA ASP A 204 5.35 -21.64 -23.00
C ASP A 204 4.04 -21.10 -23.59
N GLY A 205 3.50 -20.00 -23.04
CA GLY A 205 2.28 -19.35 -23.50
C GLY A 205 0.98 -19.98 -22.98
N GLN A 206 1.04 -21.10 -22.26
CA GLN A 206 -0.16 -21.66 -21.64
C GLN A 206 -0.60 -20.78 -20.47
N LEU A 207 -1.90 -20.43 -20.41
CA LEU A 207 -2.45 -19.77 -19.23
C LEU A 207 -2.69 -20.77 -18.10
N VAL A 208 -2.15 -20.44 -16.93
CA VAL A 208 -2.14 -21.26 -15.73
C VAL A 208 -2.61 -20.46 -14.52
N SER A 209 -3.07 -21.15 -13.47
CA SER A 209 -3.39 -20.49 -12.20
C SER A 209 -2.11 -19.99 -11.53
N ILE A 210 -2.09 -18.75 -11.06
CA ILE A 210 -1.03 -18.25 -10.17
C ILE A 210 -1.13 -18.93 -8.80
N ASP A 211 0.01 -19.09 -8.13
CA ASP A 211 0.06 -19.58 -6.76
C ASP A 211 -0.39 -18.50 -5.77
N GLY A 212 -1.66 -18.60 -5.36
CA GLY A 212 -2.20 -17.69 -4.36
C GLY A 212 -1.50 -17.77 -3.01
N ALA A 213 -0.91 -18.90 -2.63
CA ALA A 213 -0.25 -19.03 -1.33
C ALA A 213 1.00 -18.15 -1.25
N SER A 214 1.87 -18.18 -2.27
CA SER A 214 3.00 -17.26 -2.38
C SER A 214 2.55 -15.80 -2.37
N LEU A 215 1.48 -15.43 -3.09
CA LEU A 215 0.95 -14.06 -3.06
C LEU A 215 0.57 -13.59 -1.65
N TYR A 216 -0.15 -14.43 -0.90
CA TYR A 216 -0.53 -14.10 0.48
C TYR A 216 0.67 -14.03 1.43
N HIS A 217 1.64 -14.94 1.26
CA HIS A 217 2.87 -14.95 2.04
C HIS A 217 3.66 -13.64 1.86
N GLU A 218 3.78 -13.17 0.62
CA GLU A 218 4.56 -11.99 0.26
C GLU A 218 3.82 -10.65 0.44
N ALA A 219 2.53 -10.68 0.77
CA ALA A 219 1.69 -9.48 0.86
C ALA A 219 2.23 -8.43 1.84
N ARG A 220 2.77 -8.87 2.99
CA ARG A 220 3.30 -7.94 3.99
C ARG A 220 4.54 -7.21 3.45
N ALA A 221 5.47 -7.94 2.84
CA ALA A 221 6.70 -7.38 2.31
C ALA A 221 6.42 -6.41 1.15
N ALA A 222 5.55 -6.79 0.21
CA ALA A 222 5.12 -5.92 -0.89
C ALA A 222 4.47 -4.61 -0.38
N GLY A 223 3.64 -4.71 0.66
CA GLY A 223 3.05 -3.53 1.29
C GLY A 223 4.09 -2.61 1.93
N VAL A 224 5.11 -3.15 2.60
CA VAL A 224 6.21 -2.34 3.18
C VAL A 224 7.02 -1.67 2.09
N ILE A 225 7.29 -2.36 0.98
CA ILE A 225 8.00 -1.81 -0.18
C ILE A 225 7.24 -0.63 -0.77
N TYR A 226 5.92 -0.80 -1.00
CA TYR A 226 5.08 0.31 -1.44
C TYR A 226 5.19 1.52 -0.48
N GLN A 227 5.08 1.30 0.83
CA GLN A 227 5.18 2.39 1.81
C GLN A 227 6.57 3.05 1.82
N ALA A 228 7.64 2.26 1.77
CA ALA A 228 9.01 2.77 1.75
C ALA A 228 9.33 3.56 0.48
N THR A 229 8.89 3.06 -0.68
CA THR A 229 9.07 3.73 -1.97
C THR A 229 8.28 5.03 -2.01
N LEU A 230 7.01 5.03 -1.59
CA LEU A 230 6.20 6.25 -1.54
C LEU A 230 6.88 7.35 -0.72
N ARG A 231 7.42 7.00 0.46
CA ARG A 231 8.16 7.94 1.31
C ARG A 231 9.40 8.49 0.62
N ARG A 232 10.21 7.59 0.04
CA ARG A 232 11.44 7.94 -0.66
C ARG A 232 11.17 8.89 -1.83
N GLU A 233 10.18 8.59 -2.66
CA GLU A 233 9.86 9.39 -3.85
C GLU A 233 9.31 10.77 -3.48
N LEU A 234 8.41 10.85 -2.49
CA LEU A 234 7.89 12.13 -2.00
C LEU A 234 8.96 12.98 -1.30
N HIS A 235 9.85 12.35 -0.54
CA HIS A 235 10.98 13.06 0.06
C HIS A 235 11.95 13.58 -1.02
N ARG A 236 12.30 12.75 -2.01
CA ARG A 236 13.24 13.13 -3.08
C ARG A 236 12.69 14.25 -3.97
N SER A 237 11.41 14.19 -4.32
CA SER A 237 10.80 15.14 -5.26
C SER A 237 10.41 16.46 -4.60
N MET A 238 9.90 16.43 -3.36
CA MET A 238 9.23 17.57 -2.74
C MET A 238 9.64 17.82 -1.28
N VAL A 239 10.59 17.05 -0.75
CA VAL A 239 11.13 17.18 0.61
C VAL A 239 10.04 17.04 1.69
N PHE A 240 9.09 16.13 1.48
CA PHE A 240 8.16 15.75 2.54
C PHE A 240 8.92 15.11 3.71
N GLU A 241 8.63 15.60 4.91
CA GLU A 241 9.10 15.01 6.17
C GLU A 241 8.06 14.02 6.72
N TRP A 242 8.55 12.98 7.39
CA TRP A 242 7.75 11.86 7.86
C TRP A 242 7.88 11.73 9.37
N ALA A 243 6.76 11.42 10.03
CA ALA A 243 6.77 10.91 11.40
C ALA A 243 7.49 9.55 11.47
N PRO A 244 7.85 9.07 12.67
CA PRO A 244 8.41 7.74 12.84
C PRO A 244 7.52 6.65 12.23
N VAL A 245 8.14 5.62 11.65
CA VAL A 245 7.43 4.45 11.11
C VAL A 245 6.79 3.68 12.26
N ASP A 246 5.48 3.43 12.17
CA ASP A 246 4.77 2.56 13.08
C ASP A 246 5.23 1.10 12.84
N PRO A 247 5.90 0.45 13.81
CA PRO A 247 6.45 -0.89 13.64
C PRO A 247 5.36 -1.96 13.45
N SER A 248 4.13 -1.71 13.91
CA SER A 248 3.01 -2.65 13.79
C SER A 248 2.44 -2.67 12.37
N THR A 249 2.40 -1.51 11.71
CA THR A 249 1.78 -1.35 10.39
C THR A 249 2.77 -1.17 9.24
N GLY A 250 4.00 -0.75 9.51
CA GLY A 250 5.02 -0.38 8.51
C GLY A 250 4.76 0.96 7.82
N MET A 251 3.73 1.69 8.24
CA MET A 251 3.33 2.98 7.67
C MET A 251 3.95 4.13 8.46
N ALA A 252 4.10 5.29 7.83
CA ALA A 252 4.39 6.54 8.49
C ALA A 252 3.49 7.62 7.93
N GLU A 253 3.10 8.57 8.77
CA GLU A 253 2.32 9.73 8.38
C GLU A 253 3.26 10.92 8.12
N LEU A 254 2.82 11.92 7.38
CA LEU A 254 3.57 13.16 7.17
C LEU A 254 3.73 13.91 8.50
N ALA A 255 4.93 14.41 8.79
CA ALA A 255 5.25 15.02 10.09
C ALA A 255 4.40 16.27 10.43
N GLY A 256 3.91 16.97 9.41
CA GLY A 256 3.09 18.18 9.55
C GLY A 256 1.57 17.96 9.65
N VAL A 257 1.10 16.70 9.69
CA VAL A 257 -0.33 16.38 9.82
C VAL A 257 -0.56 15.75 11.19
N ASP A 258 -1.37 16.39 12.02
CA ASP A 258 -1.63 15.95 13.37
C ASP A 258 -2.53 14.71 13.42
N ARG A 259 -2.46 13.98 14.55
CA ARG A 259 -3.17 12.72 14.74
C ARG A 259 -4.68 12.90 14.86
N ASP A 260 -5.14 14.04 15.37
CA ASP A 260 -6.57 14.30 15.57
C ASP A 260 -7.24 14.53 14.21
N THR A 261 -6.59 15.29 13.32
CA THR A 261 -6.97 15.45 11.92
C THR A 261 -7.02 14.09 11.21
N ILE A 262 -5.99 13.25 11.36
CA ILE A 262 -5.99 11.90 10.77
C ILE A 262 -7.17 11.07 11.28
N THR A 263 -7.48 11.16 12.58
CA THR A 263 -8.57 10.40 13.21
C THR A 263 -9.94 10.88 12.74
N ALA A 264 -10.14 12.21 12.66
CA ALA A 264 -11.36 12.83 12.18
C ALA A 264 -11.71 12.38 10.74
N TRP A 265 -10.69 12.26 9.89
CA TRP A 265 -10.84 11.83 8.49
C TRP A 265 -10.66 10.33 8.27
N SER A 266 -10.74 9.53 9.34
CA SER A 266 -10.67 8.07 9.31
C SER A 266 -11.97 7.42 9.79
N ARG A 267 -13.13 8.02 9.49
CA ARG A 267 -14.45 7.61 9.99
C ARG A 267 -14.72 6.12 9.76
N ARG A 268 -14.37 5.60 8.58
CA ARG A 268 -14.54 4.17 8.27
C ARG A 268 -13.77 3.26 9.23
N SER A 269 -12.52 3.61 9.54
CA SER A 269 -11.67 2.85 10.45
C SER A 269 -12.13 2.99 11.90
N THR A 270 -12.56 4.17 12.30
CA THR A 270 -13.12 4.43 13.64
C THR A 270 -14.37 3.59 13.88
N ALA A 271 -15.34 3.63 12.96
CA ALA A 271 -16.56 2.81 13.04
C ALA A 271 -16.25 1.31 13.12
N LEU A 272 -15.24 0.84 12.37
CA LEU A 272 -14.82 -0.55 12.42
C LEU A 272 -14.22 -0.93 13.79
N ARG A 273 -13.39 -0.06 14.38
CA ARG A 273 -12.79 -0.30 15.71
C ARG A 273 -13.85 -0.28 16.80
N GLU A 274 -14.78 0.68 16.78
CA GLU A 274 -15.87 0.78 17.75
C GLU A 274 -16.77 -0.45 17.71
N TRP A 275 -17.18 -0.87 16.50
CA TRP A 275 -17.97 -2.09 16.35
C TRP A 275 -17.19 -3.31 16.82
N ALA A 276 -15.91 -3.43 16.46
CA ALA A 276 -15.07 -4.54 16.89
C ALA A 276 -14.96 -4.60 18.42
N ALA A 277 -14.74 -3.46 19.09
CA ALA A 277 -14.63 -3.38 20.55
C ALA A 277 -15.92 -3.81 21.27
N GLY A 278 -17.09 -3.50 20.71
CA GLY A 278 -18.39 -3.87 21.29
C GLY A 278 -18.88 -5.28 20.95
N ASN A 279 -18.38 -5.89 19.87
CA ASN A 279 -18.99 -7.10 19.30
C ASN A 279 -18.04 -8.30 19.19
N LEU A 280 -16.72 -8.09 19.26
CA LEU A 280 -15.73 -9.16 19.14
C LEU A 280 -15.12 -9.46 20.50
N LYS A 281 -15.36 -10.67 21.01
CA LYS A 281 -14.65 -11.20 22.18
C LYS A 281 -13.35 -11.84 21.71
N VAL A 282 -12.22 -11.24 22.10
CA VAL A 282 -10.90 -11.86 21.93
C VAL A 282 -10.73 -12.85 23.06
N VAL A 283 -10.98 -14.14 22.78
CA VAL A 283 -10.89 -15.19 23.81
C VAL A 283 -9.45 -15.68 23.95
N GLU A 284 -8.62 -15.60 22.90
CA GLU A 284 -7.15 -15.65 22.90
C GLU A 284 -6.64 -15.48 21.44
N GLY A 285 -5.54 -14.73 21.21
CA GLY A 285 -4.96 -14.50 19.88
C GLY A 285 -5.58 -13.34 19.05
N PRO A 286 -5.04 -13.02 17.86
CA PRO A 286 -5.58 -11.95 17.00
C PRO A 286 -6.97 -12.31 16.44
N LEU A 287 -7.77 -11.30 16.10
CA LEU A 287 -9.09 -11.48 15.47
C LEU A 287 -8.98 -12.32 14.19
N SER A 288 -9.86 -13.31 14.03
CA SER A 288 -9.89 -14.13 12.81
C SER A 288 -10.35 -13.31 11.59
N ALA A 289 -9.92 -13.72 10.39
CA ALA A 289 -10.34 -13.08 9.14
C ALA A 289 -11.87 -13.07 8.95
N ALA A 290 -12.58 -14.09 9.46
CA ALA A 290 -14.04 -14.14 9.44
C ALA A 290 -14.67 -13.09 10.36
N GLN A 291 -14.13 -12.91 11.57
CA GLN A 291 -14.59 -11.86 12.49
C GLN A 291 -14.36 -10.46 11.92
N LEU A 292 -13.19 -10.23 11.29
CA LEU A 292 -12.89 -8.97 10.62
C LEU A 292 -13.82 -8.72 9.42
N ALA A 293 -14.12 -9.74 8.62
CA ALA A 293 -15.05 -9.63 7.50
C ALA A 293 -16.50 -9.32 7.97
N THR A 294 -16.93 -9.92 9.09
CA THR A 294 -18.23 -9.60 9.71
C THR A 294 -18.26 -8.15 10.18
N ALA A 295 -17.21 -7.68 10.87
CA ALA A 295 -17.09 -6.29 11.30
C ALA A 295 -17.14 -5.33 10.09
N GLN A 296 -16.40 -5.64 9.02
CA GLN A 296 -16.38 -4.86 7.79
C GLN A 296 -17.76 -4.79 7.13
N LYS A 297 -18.50 -5.90 7.09
CA LYS A 297 -19.84 -5.93 6.49
C LYS A 297 -20.87 -5.19 7.35
N ALA A 298 -20.83 -5.37 8.67
CA ALA A 298 -21.77 -4.76 9.60
C ALA A 298 -21.63 -3.23 9.68
N THR A 299 -20.40 -2.71 9.54
CA THR A 299 -20.10 -1.27 9.60
C THR A 299 -20.04 -0.61 8.22
N ARG A 300 -20.51 -1.30 7.17
CA ARG A 300 -20.50 -0.77 5.81
C ARG A 300 -21.72 0.14 5.60
N PRO A 301 -21.56 1.48 5.54
CA PRO A 301 -22.66 2.32 5.08
C PRO A 301 -22.93 2.06 3.59
N SER A 302 -24.15 2.37 3.15
CA SER A 302 -24.38 2.68 1.72
C SER A 302 -23.41 3.79 1.34
N LYS A 303 -22.78 3.70 0.15
CA LYS A 303 -21.94 4.81 -0.33
C LYS A 303 -22.88 6.02 -0.41
N PRO A 304 -22.67 7.10 0.37
CA PRO A 304 -23.49 8.30 0.25
C PRO A 304 -23.39 8.83 -1.18
N GLU A 305 -24.42 9.55 -1.64
CA GLU A 305 -24.28 10.38 -2.83
C GLU A 305 -23.04 11.25 -2.67
N GLU A 306 -22.20 11.23 -3.70
CA GLU A 306 -20.84 11.72 -3.67
C GLU A 306 -20.82 13.17 -3.17
N LEU A 307 -20.00 13.47 -2.15
CA LEU A 307 -19.76 14.86 -1.78
C LEU A 307 -19.07 15.51 -2.97
N VAL A 308 -19.67 16.58 -3.48
CA VAL A 308 -19.13 17.35 -4.61
C VAL A 308 -17.71 17.79 -4.25
N ARG A 309 -16.78 17.69 -5.21
CA ARG A 309 -15.32 17.90 -5.03
C ARG A 309 -14.96 19.17 -4.23
N GLY A 310 -15.67 20.28 -4.46
CA GLY A 310 -15.48 21.52 -3.73
C GLY A 310 -15.82 21.38 -2.24
N GLN A 311 -16.91 20.69 -1.92
CA GLN A 311 -17.36 20.45 -0.55
C GLN A 311 -16.38 19.56 0.23
N LEU A 312 -15.71 18.61 -0.44
CA LEU A 312 -14.66 17.79 0.20
C LEU A 312 -13.41 18.62 0.50
N GLY A 313 -12.96 19.45 -0.44
CA GLY A 313 -11.84 20.36 -0.23
C GLY A 313 -12.11 21.35 0.90
N ASP A 314 -13.28 21.98 0.89
CA ASP A 314 -13.71 22.94 1.91
C ASP A 314 -13.88 22.29 3.27
N ALA A 315 -14.45 21.08 3.33
CA ALA A 315 -14.60 20.34 4.58
C ALA A 315 -13.23 19.93 5.15
N VAL A 316 -12.31 19.44 4.31
CA VAL A 316 -10.94 19.11 4.74
C VAL A 316 -10.21 20.36 5.21
N ALA A 317 -10.29 21.47 4.48
CA ALA A 317 -9.69 22.74 4.88
C ALA A 317 -10.27 23.27 6.20
N SER A 318 -11.60 23.18 6.37
CA SER A 318 -12.31 23.64 7.59
C SER A 318 -12.06 22.74 8.80
N GLY A 319 -11.93 21.43 8.59
CA GLY A 319 -11.60 20.45 9.64
C GLY A 319 -10.11 20.45 10.02
N CYS A 320 -9.24 20.93 9.13
CA CYS A 320 -7.82 21.16 9.38
C CYS A 320 -7.52 22.55 9.97
N ALA A 321 -8.52 23.29 10.47
CA ALA A 321 -8.38 24.64 11.03
C ALA A 321 -7.62 24.70 12.38
N GLY A 322 -6.46 24.04 12.46
CA GLY A 322 -5.23 24.65 12.97
C GLY A 322 -4.52 25.37 11.80
N PRO A 323 -3.35 26.01 11.98
CA PRO A 323 -2.71 26.72 10.86
C PRO A 323 -2.49 25.74 9.70
N ALA A 324 -3.15 26.00 8.57
CA ALA A 324 -3.01 25.21 7.35
C ALA A 324 -1.52 25.01 7.08
N PRO A 325 -1.04 23.77 6.92
CA PRO A 325 0.35 23.57 6.61
C PRO A 325 0.59 24.10 5.19
N GLY A 326 1.10 25.32 5.10
CA GLY A 326 1.58 25.85 3.83
C GLY A 326 2.66 24.92 3.28
N PRO A 327 2.93 24.95 1.97
CA PRO A 327 4.00 24.13 1.37
C PRO A 327 5.36 24.32 2.06
N HIS A 328 5.55 25.40 2.82
CA HIS A 328 6.72 25.67 3.64
C HIS A 328 6.75 24.97 5.02
N SER A 329 5.60 24.63 5.63
CA SER A 329 5.59 24.03 6.98
C SER A 329 5.89 22.53 6.97
N VAL A 330 5.46 21.82 5.91
CA VAL A 330 5.81 20.39 5.69
C VAL A 330 7.27 20.22 5.27
N ARG A 331 7.90 21.28 4.75
CA ARG A 331 9.31 21.32 4.33
C ARG A 331 10.29 21.81 5.41
N GLY A 332 9.79 22.23 6.58
CA GLY A 332 10.59 23.00 7.55
C GLY A 332 10.55 22.52 9.01
N GLY A 333 9.92 21.37 9.30
CA GLY A 333 9.63 20.92 10.66
C GLY A 333 10.86 20.58 11.53
N ALA A 334 12.03 20.35 10.94
CA ALA A 334 13.18 19.83 11.69
C ALA A 334 14.00 20.85 12.51
N ARG A 335 13.80 22.18 12.39
CA ARG A 335 14.66 23.15 13.13
C ARG A 335 14.26 23.41 14.58
N GLY A 336 13.04 23.02 14.99
CA GLY A 336 12.54 23.22 16.36
C GLY A 336 12.76 22.03 17.31
N ALA A 337 12.77 20.80 16.80
CA ALA A 337 12.88 19.58 17.62
C ALA A 337 14.33 19.16 17.92
N ALA A 338 15.33 19.75 17.25
CA ALA A 338 16.74 19.48 17.50
C ALA A 338 17.34 20.25 18.70
N ARG A 339 16.55 21.11 19.38
CA ARG A 339 17.03 21.93 20.51
C ARG A 339 16.61 21.43 21.90
N SER A 340 15.96 20.27 22.04
CA SER A 340 15.61 19.71 23.36
C SER A 340 16.16 18.31 23.65
N CYS A 341 17.13 17.82 22.87
CA CYS A 341 17.84 16.56 23.16
C CYS A 341 19.35 16.74 23.38
N ALA A 342 19.84 17.98 23.54
CA ALA A 342 21.25 18.27 23.79
C ALA A 342 21.61 18.55 25.27
N ASP A 343 20.66 18.43 26.21
CA ASP A 343 20.91 18.68 27.66
C ASP A 343 20.79 17.44 28.55
N ALA A 344 20.96 16.24 28.00
CA ALA A 344 20.96 15.00 28.80
C ALA A 344 22.02 13.97 28.36
N VAL A 345 23.23 14.41 28.00
CA VAL A 345 24.43 13.57 28.07
C VAL A 345 25.61 14.48 28.41
N ARG A 346 26.01 14.53 29.70
CA ARG A 346 27.33 15.07 30.09
C ARG A 346 28.41 14.07 29.64
N PRO A 347 29.37 14.44 28.78
CA PRO A 347 30.56 13.63 28.61
C PRO A 347 31.53 13.89 29.78
N CYS A 348 32.00 12.81 30.42
CA CYS A 348 33.18 12.86 31.28
C CYS A 348 34.36 13.44 30.49
N ALA A 349 34.93 14.53 30.97
CA ALA A 349 36.10 15.17 30.39
C ALA A 349 37.37 14.34 30.65
N PRO A 350 38.33 14.32 29.71
CA PRO A 350 39.68 13.81 29.97
C PRO A 350 40.50 14.88 30.70
N GLY A 351 40.94 14.59 31.92
CA GLY A 351 41.80 15.47 32.71
C GLY A 351 43.23 15.54 32.16
N ARG A 352 43.78 16.76 32.07
CA ARG A 352 45.22 17.01 32.01
C ARG A 352 45.66 17.75 33.28
N GLY A 353 46.58 17.14 34.02
CA GLY A 353 47.87 17.72 34.41
C GLY A 353 47.96 18.89 35.41
N CYS A 354 48.59 18.56 36.54
CA CYS A 354 49.58 19.34 37.31
C CYS A 354 49.09 20.42 38.31
N GLY A 355 49.43 20.16 39.58
CA GLY A 355 49.41 21.11 40.70
C GLY A 355 49.73 20.38 42.01
N GLU A 356 50.99 20.50 42.46
CA GLU A 356 51.54 19.99 43.73
C GLU A 356 50.87 20.64 44.95
N ASP A 357 50.62 19.87 46.02
CA ASP A 357 51.27 20.02 47.34
C ASP A 357 50.52 19.26 48.47
N ARG A 358 51.31 18.42 49.19
CA ARG A 358 51.33 18.09 50.66
C ARG A 358 49.99 17.78 51.37
N GLU A 359 49.81 16.79 52.25
CA GLU A 359 50.69 16.05 53.18
C GLU A 359 49.86 14.92 53.86
N GLY A 360 50.52 13.81 54.25
CA GLY A 360 50.08 12.81 55.26
C GLY A 360 48.97 11.83 54.84
N GLY A 361 49.03 10.51 55.03
CA GLY A 361 49.90 9.61 55.78
C GLY A 361 49.07 8.37 56.17
N VAL A 362 49.72 7.20 56.23
CA VAL A 362 49.28 5.92 56.87
C VAL A 362 48.62 4.85 55.97
N HIS A 363 49.42 3.80 55.70
CA HIS A 363 49.12 2.42 55.28
C HIS A 363 48.86 1.54 56.54
N PRO A 364 48.61 0.20 56.49
CA PRO A 364 48.25 -0.70 55.39
C PRO A 364 47.15 -1.75 55.76
N GLY A 365 46.78 -2.62 54.81
CA GLY A 365 46.04 -3.86 55.13
C GLY A 365 45.62 -4.69 53.91
N ARG A 366 46.49 -5.60 53.46
CA ARG A 366 46.16 -6.83 52.70
C ARG A 366 46.08 -8.00 53.70
N PRO A 367 45.35 -9.11 53.43
CA PRO A 367 45.84 -10.25 52.61
C PRO A 367 44.80 -10.70 51.55
N ASP A 368 45.19 -11.12 50.35
CA ASP A 368 45.62 -12.48 49.92
C ASP A 368 44.55 -13.58 50.10
N GLY A 369 44.22 -14.27 49.00
CA GLY A 369 43.28 -15.39 48.97
C GLY A 369 42.94 -15.85 47.54
N ASP A 370 43.91 -16.49 46.91
CA ASP A 370 43.87 -17.15 45.60
C ASP A 370 42.99 -18.43 45.59
N CYS A 371 42.76 -18.94 44.38
CA CYS A 371 42.47 -20.33 44.01
C CYS A 371 41.03 -20.79 43.69
N ARG A 372 40.78 -20.86 42.36
CA ARG A 372 40.59 -22.07 41.53
C ARG A 372 39.44 -23.06 41.84
N GLY A 373 38.81 -23.49 40.73
CA GLY A 373 38.37 -24.89 40.50
C GLY A 373 36.89 -25.01 40.11
N ALA A 374 36.59 -25.20 38.82
CA ALA A 374 36.27 -26.51 38.21
C ALA A 374 34.76 -26.88 38.35
N ALA A 375 33.95 -26.82 37.29
CA ALA A 375 33.80 -27.78 36.19
C ALA A 375 32.76 -28.91 36.48
N SER A 376 32.06 -29.28 35.41
CA SER A 376 31.06 -30.37 35.25
C SER A 376 29.68 -30.10 35.86
N GLY A 377 28.54 -30.44 35.25
CA GLY A 377 28.27 -31.22 34.05
C GLY A 377 27.10 -32.20 34.31
N ARG A 378 26.19 -32.33 33.34
CA ARG A 378 25.06 -33.29 33.22
C ARG A 378 23.85 -32.93 34.10
N GLN A 379 22.60 -33.09 33.65
CA GLN A 379 22.03 -34.03 32.67
C GLN A 379 20.88 -33.37 31.90
#